data_AF-A0A661TEL8-F1
#
_entry.id   AF-A0A661TEL8-F1
#
_cell.length_a   1.000
_cell.length_b   1.000
_cell.length_c   1.000
_cell.angle_alpha   90.00
_cell.angle_beta   90.00
_cell.angle_gamma   90.00
#
_symmetry.space_group_name_H-M   'P 1'
#
loop_
_entity.id
_entity.type
_entity.pdbx_description
1 polymer ?
#
loop_
_entity_poly.entity_id
_entity_poly.type
_entity_poly.pdbx_seq_one_letter_code
_entity_poly.pdbx_strand_id
1 'polypeptide(L)'
;MKNKTAFIQGNEVCARAAIYAGVGFFAGYPITPSTEIAEFMARELPKRQGTFIQMEDEISSLCAVIGASLTGCKAMTATSGPGFSLMQEALGYAVMAEIPCVIVDVQRGGPSTGLPTHVMQGDVCQARWGIHGDHAIVAMTASGNQELFKITVDAFNIAETYRTPVILLLDEVTGHTREKVTIPSEGEIE
;
A
#
# COMPACT_ATOMS: atom_id res chain seq x y z
N MET A 1 -25.99 6.80 3.85
CA MET A 1 -25.71 6.19 5.17
C MET A 1 -24.93 7.20 6.00
N LYS A 2 -24.86 7.10 7.34
CA LYS A 2 -24.14 8.10 8.17
C LYS A 2 -22.67 7.72 8.30
N ASN A 3 -21.79 8.72 8.27
CA ASN A 3 -20.35 8.54 8.47
C ASN A 3 -20.10 7.83 9.81
N LYS A 4 -19.28 6.78 9.77
CA LYS A 4 -18.98 5.96 10.95
C LYS A 4 -17.67 6.43 11.54
N THR A 5 -17.71 6.87 12.80
CA THR A 5 -16.50 7.18 13.55
C THR A 5 -15.93 5.90 14.15
N ALA A 6 -14.62 5.69 14.06
CA ALA A 6 -13.90 4.57 14.66
C ALA A 6 -12.61 5.05 15.32
N PHE A 7 -12.13 4.33 16.34
CA PHE A 7 -10.81 4.53 16.94
C PHE A 7 -9.94 3.34 16.56
N ILE A 8 -9.09 3.52 15.54
CA ILE A 8 -8.40 2.43 14.85
C ILE A 8 -6.97 2.81 14.49
N GLN A 9 -6.15 1.80 14.24
CA GLN A 9 -4.73 1.87 13.91
C GLN A 9 -4.51 2.28 12.45
N GLY A 10 -3.43 3.00 12.14
CA GLY A 10 -3.15 3.49 10.79
C GLY A 10 -3.10 2.40 9.71
N ASN A 11 -2.46 1.26 9.98
CA ASN A 11 -2.47 0.10 9.07
C ASN A 11 -3.90 -0.36 8.74
N GLU A 12 -4.78 -0.42 9.74
CA GLU A 12 -6.20 -0.75 9.53
C GLU A 12 -6.92 0.34 8.72
N VAL A 13 -6.57 1.61 8.93
CA VAL A 13 -7.12 2.74 8.15
C VAL A 13 -6.73 2.62 6.68
N CYS A 14 -5.46 2.36 6.38
CA CYS A 14 -4.98 2.13 5.02
C CYS A 14 -5.73 0.97 4.36
N ALA A 15 -5.86 -0.17 5.04
CA ALA A 15 -6.58 -1.33 4.50
C ALA A 15 -8.08 -1.03 4.26
N ARG A 16 -8.74 -0.32 5.18
CA ARG A 16 -10.14 0.11 5.02
C ARG A 16 -10.32 1.08 3.85
N ALA A 17 -9.40 2.01 3.68
CA ALA A 17 -9.42 2.98 2.59
C ALA A 17 -9.16 2.31 1.25
N ALA A 18 -8.27 1.30 1.18
CA ALA A 18 -8.08 0.51 -0.03
C ALA A 18 -9.36 -0.27 -0.42
N ILE A 19 -10.03 -0.89 0.57
CA ILE A 19 -11.34 -1.54 0.36
C ILE A 19 -12.38 -0.53 -0.12
N TYR A 20 -12.40 0.67 0.45
CA TYR A 20 -13.27 1.76 0.01
C TYR A 20 -12.99 2.15 -1.45
N ALA A 21 -11.72 2.24 -1.84
CA ALA A 21 -11.29 2.55 -3.20
C ALA A 21 -11.58 1.45 -4.23
N GLY A 22 -12.09 0.29 -3.78
CA GLY A 22 -12.48 -0.82 -4.65
C GLY A 22 -11.35 -1.81 -4.95
N VAL A 23 -10.33 -1.91 -4.10
CA VAL A 23 -9.30 -2.95 -4.24
C VAL A 23 -9.93 -4.34 -4.22
N GLY A 24 -9.60 -5.16 -5.22
CA GLY A 24 -10.12 -6.52 -5.37
C GLY A 24 -9.05 -7.60 -5.20
N PHE A 25 -7.78 -7.22 -5.17
CA PHE A 25 -6.67 -8.16 -5.06
C PHE A 25 -5.57 -7.65 -4.13
N PHE A 26 -5.10 -8.52 -3.25
CA PHE A 26 -3.93 -8.29 -2.42
C PHE A 26 -2.99 -9.50 -2.50
N ALA A 27 -1.71 -9.24 -2.75
CA ALA A 27 -0.66 -10.24 -2.55
C ALA A 27 0.49 -9.62 -1.75
N GLY A 28 1.03 -10.36 -0.78
CA GLY A 28 2.08 -9.85 0.09
C GLY A 28 2.83 -10.94 0.85
N TYR A 29 4.00 -10.55 1.38
CA TYR A 29 4.83 -11.35 2.27
C TYR A 29 4.86 -10.71 3.67
N PRO A 30 4.71 -11.48 4.77
CA PRO A 30 4.66 -10.90 6.11
C PRO A 30 5.97 -10.18 6.49
N ILE A 31 5.87 -8.89 6.81
CA ILE A 31 7.00 -8.08 7.28
C ILE A 31 6.51 -6.99 8.25
N THR A 32 7.15 -6.87 9.42
CA THR A 32 6.89 -5.75 10.34
C THR A 32 7.39 -4.44 9.71
N PRO A 33 6.68 -3.31 9.79
CA PRO A 33 5.41 -3.05 10.48
C PRO A 33 4.20 -2.98 9.52
N SER A 34 4.14 -3.77 8.44
CA SER A 34 3.03 -3.73 7.47
C SER A 34 2.00 -4.88 7.62
N THR A 35 2.31 -5.90 8.43
CA THR A 35 1.53 -7.14 8.52
C THR A 35 0.06 -6.94 8.85
N GLU A 36 -0.33 -5.95 9.67
CA GLU A 36 -1.73 -5.69 10.01
C GLU A 36 -2.58 -5.30 8.79
N ILE A 37 -1.96 -4.73 7.74
CA ILE A 37 -2.63 -4.50 6.45
C ILE A 37 -2.99 -5.86 5.83
N ALA A 38 -2.01 -6.77 5.72
CA ALA A 38 -2.22 -8.10 5.16
C ALA A 38 -3.26 -8.90 5.96
N GLU A 39 -3.21 -8.88 7.30
CA GLU A 39 -4.18 -9.55 8.17
C GLU A 39 -5.60 -9.03 7.95
N PHE A 40 -5.75 -7.71 7.83
CA PHE A 40 -7.04 -7.10 7.55
C PHE A 40 -7.56 -7.51 6.17
N MET A 41 -6.70 -7.48 5.15
CA MET A 41 -7.06 -7.83 3.78
C MET A 41 -7.42 -9.32 3.65
N ALA A 42 -6.67 -10.22 4.30
CA ALA A 42 -6.97 -11.64 4.37
C ALA A 42 -8.37 -11.91 4.93
N ARG A 43 -8.80 -11.12 5.92
CA ARG A 43 -10.13 -11.24 6.53
C ARG A 43 -11.24 -10.60 5.68
N GLU A 44 -10.97 -9.48 5.03
CA GLU A 44 -12.00 -8.61 4.46
C GLU A 44 -12.20 -8.77 2.95
N LEU A 45 -11.17 -9.10 2.17
CA LEU A 45 -11.30 -9.28 0.72
C LEU A 45 -12.22 -10.45 0.33
N PRO A 46 -12.11 -11.66 0.94
CA PRO A 46 -12.96 -12.79 0.55
C PRO A 46 -14.46 -12.51 0.76
N LYS A 47 -14.81 -11.68 1.75
CA LYS A 47 -16.20 -11.24 2.02
C LYS A 47 -16.78 -10.38 0.88
N ARG A 48 -15.94 -9.88 -0.01
CA ARG A 48 -16.26 -8.96 -1.11
C ARG A 48 -15.92 -9.57 -2.48
N GLN A 49 -15.74 -10.89 -2.55
CA GLN A 49 -15.31 -11.61 -3.76
C GLN A 49 -13.92 -11.17 -4.26
N GLY A 50 -13.14 -10.48 -3.43
CA GLY A 50 -11.74 -10.20 -3.69
C GLY A 50 -10.83 -11.36 -3.28
N THR A 51 -9.58 -11.32 -3.73
CA THR A 51 -8.59 -12.38 -3.49
C THR A 51 -7.44 -11.86 -2.65
N PHE A 52 -7.10 -12.61 -1.59
CA PHE A 52 -5.88 -12.42 -0.81
C PHE A 52 -4.97 -13.63 -1.05
N ILE A 53 -3.68 -13.38 -1.29
CA ILE A 53 -2.66 -14.43 -1.38
C ILE A 53 -1.45 -14.02 -0.56
N GLN A 54 -1.06 -14.88 0.39
CA GLN A 54 0.27 -14.76 0.99
C GLN A 54 1.27 -15.42 0.04
N MET A 55 2.20 -14.63 -0.46
CA MET A 55 3.22 -15.11 -1.39
C MET A 55 4.45 -15.62 -0.63
N GLU A 56 5.34 -16.29 -1.35
CA GLU A 56 6.60 -16.85 -0.85
C GLU A 56 7.66 -15.79 -0.53
N ASP A 57 7.65 -14.65 -1.22
CA ASP A 57 8.52 -13.50 -1.01
C ASP A 57 7.92 -12.20 -1.59
N GLU A 58 8.62 -11.08 -1.44
CA GLU A 58 8.19 -9.79 -1.96
C GLU A 58 8.28 -9.65 -3.48
N ILE A 59 9.14 -10.44 -4.15
CA ILE A 59 9.24 -10.44 -5.62
C ILE A 59 7.96 -11.03 -6.19
N SER A 60 7.57 -12.22 -5.72
CA SER A 60 6.36 -12.89 -6.16
C SER A 60 5.10 -12.12 -5.73
N SER A 61 5.13 -11.43 -4.59
CA SER A 61 4.09 -10.47 -4.17
C SER A 61 3.78 -9.42 -5.22
N LEU A 62 4.79 -8.65 -5.65
CA LEU A 62 4.55 -7.58 -6.62
C LEU A 62 4.23 -8.14 -8.01
N CYS A 63 4.87 -9.23 -8.43
CA CYS A 63 4.52 -9.91 -9.69
C CYS A 63 3.05 -10.36 -9.73
N ALA A 64 2.53 -10.91 -8.64
CA ALA A 64 1.12 -11.31 -8.54
C ALA A 64 0.17 -10.09 -8.59
N VAL A 65 0.51 -9.00 -7.92
CA VAL A 65 -0.24 -7.73 -7.98
C VAL A 65 -0.29 -7.17 -9.40
N ILE A 66 0.84 -7.17 -10.09
CA ILE A 66 0.94 -6.74 -11.49
C ILE A 66 0.04 -7.61 -12.37
N GLY A 67 0.13 -8.94 -12.21
CA GLY A 67 -0.71 -9.88 -12.95
C GLY A 67 -2.21 -9.65 -12.72
N ALA A 68 -2.62 -9.41 -11.47
CA ALA A 68 -4.00 -9.09 -11.13
C ALA A 68 -4.46 -7.76 -11.75
N SER A 69 -3.62 -6.72 -11.71
CA SER A 69 -3.92 -5.42 -12.30
C SER A 69 -4.21 -5.50 -13.79
N LEU A 70 -3.43 -6.30 -14.53
CA LEU A 70 -3.64 -6.55 -15.96
C LEU A 70 -5.00 -7.18 -16.29
N THR A 71 -5.69 -7.79 -15.32
CA THR A 71 -7.05 -8.32 -15.50
C THR A 71 -8.16 -7.26 -15.32
N GLY A 72 -7.79 -6.02 -15.02
CA GLY A 72 -8.71 -4.91 -14.71
C GLY A 72 -9.09 -4.81 -13.23
N CYS A 73 -8.36 -5.49 -12.34
CA CYS A 73 -8.60 -5.45 -10.91
C CYS A 73 -7.71 -4.40 -10.25
N LYS A 74 -8.26 -3.50 -9.42
CA LYS A 74 -7.44 -2.67 -8.54
C LYS A 74 -6.69 -3.57 -7.55
N ALA A 75 -5.37 -3.57 -7.62
CA ALA A 75 -4.51 -4.47 -6.88
C ALA A 75 -3.49 -3.71 -6.02
N MET A 76 -3.13 -4.29 -4.87
CA MET A 76 -2.14 -3.70 -3.98
C MET A 76 -1.27 -4.73 -3.25
N THR A 77 -0.15 -4.25 -2.74
CA THR A 77 0.70 -4.97 -1.76
C THR A 77 1.07 -4.05 -0.60
N ALA A 78 1.59 -4.64 0.48
CA ALA A 78 2.13 -3.90 1.62
C ALA A 78 3.43 -4.54 2.09
N THR A 79 4.45 -3.72 2.33
CA THR A 79 5.81 -4.14 2.66
C THR A 79 6.51 -3.08 3.54
N SER A 80 7.82 -3.24 3.74
CA SER A 80 8.72 -2.26 4.37
C SER A 80 10.07 -2.26 3.61
N GLY A 81 10.98 -1.33 3.90
CA GLY A 81 12.25 -1.12 3.18
C GLY A 81 12.98 -2.36 2.62
N PRO A 82 13.22 -3.45 3.38
CA PRO A 82 13.85 -4.65 2.83
C PRO A 82 13.06 -5.31 1.71
N GLY A 83 11.75 -5.46 1.91
CA GLY A 83 10.86 -6.04 0.90
C GLY A 83 10.64 -5.08 -0.28
N PHE A 84 10.55 -3.77 -0.01
CA PHE A 84 10.52 -2.76 -1.07
C PHE A 84 11.78 -2.78 -1.94
N SER A 85 12.94 -3.12 -1.37
CA SER A 85 14.18 -3.33 -2.12
C SER A 85 14.10 -4.52 -3.09
N LEU A 86 13.45 -5.62 -2.69
CA LEU A 86 13.25 -6.79 -3.54
C LEU A 86 12.24 -6.52 -4.67
N MET A 87 11.29 -5.62 -4.44
CA MET A 87 10.26 -5.27 -5.43
C MET A 87 10.75 -4.39 -6.58
N GLN A 88 11.95 -3.80 -6.52
CA GLN A 88 12.37 -2.75 -7.47
C GLN A 88 12.36 -3.18 -8.94
N GLU A 89 12.71 -4.44 -9.26
CA GLU A 89 12.68 -4.92 -10.64
C GLU A 89 11.24 -4.97 -11.19
N ALA A 90 10.33 -5.58 -10.43
CA ALA A 90 8.92 -5.68 -10.80
C ALA A 90 8.23 -4.30 -10.80
N LEU A 91 8.63 -3.40 -9.90
CA LEU A 91 8.16 -2.01 -9.89
C LEU A 91 8.55 -1.29 -11.18
N GLY A 92 9.79 -1.46 -11.64
CA GLY A 92 10.25 -0.90 -12.91
C GLY A 92 9.49 -1.46 -14.11
N TYR A 93 9.19 -2.76 -14.10
CA TYR A 93 8.32 -3.36 -15.11
C TYR A 93 6.91 -2.75 -15.10
N ALA A 94 6.30 -2.57 -13.93
CA ALA A 94 4.97 -1.98 -13.81
C ALA A 94 4.92 -0.52 -14.32
N VAL A 95 5.97 0.27 -14.05
CA VAL A 95 6.11 1.63 -14.61
C VAL A 95 6.22 1.57 -16.13
N MET A 96 7.11 0.74 -16.67
CA MET A 96 7.34 0.61 -18.12
C MET A 96 6.08 0.15 -18.86
N ALA A 97 5.34 -0.79 -18.28
CA ALA A 97 4.16 -1.39 -18.90
C ALA A 97 2.86 -0.61 -18.60
N GLU A 98 2.94 0.55 -17.95
CA GLU A 98 1.79 1.40 -17.58
C GLU A 98 0.72 0.64 -16.75
N ILE A 99 1.17 -0.12 -15.75
CA ILE A 99 0.32 -1.01 -14.96
C ILE A 99 -0.03 -0.32 -13.62
N PRO A 100 -1.32 -0.02 -13.36
CA PRO A 100 -1.73 0.63 -12.13
C PRO A 100 -1.72 -0.33 -10.94
N CYS A 101 -1.02 0.04 -9.87
CA CYS A 101 -1.09 -0.67 -8.59
C CYS A 101 -0.66 0.23 -7.44
N VAL A 102 -1.05 -0.12 -6.22
CA VAL A 102 -0.65 0.60 -5.01
C VAL A 102 0.32 -0.25 -4.19
N ILE A 103 1.47 0.31 -3.86
CA ILE A 103 2.48 -0.31 -3.00
C ILE A 103 2.51 0.48 -1.70
N VAL A 104 2.19 -0.16 -0.58
CA VAL A 104 2.35 0.46 0.74
C VAL A 104 3.72 0.08 1.28
N ASP A 105 4.59 1.07 1.45
CA ASP A 105 5.85 0.91 2.15
C ASP A 105 5.71 1.54 3.53
N VAL A 106 5.55 0.70 4.55
CA VAL A 106 5.52 1.14 5.95
C VAL A 106 6.96 1.18 6.45
N GLN A 107 7.58 2.35 6.33
CA GLN A 107 8.99 2.56 6.60
C GLN A 107 9.34 2.24 8.05
N ARG A 108 10.50 1.61 8.24
CA ARG A 108 11.08 1.28 9.56
C ARG A 108 12.57 1.59 9.56
N GLY A 109 13.20 1.52 10.73
CA GLY A 109 14.63 1.80 10.86
C GLY A 109 15.47 0.92 9.94
N GLY A 110 16.23 1.53 9.02
CA GLY A 110 17.22 0.88 8.16
C GLY A 110 18.67 1.23 8.57
N PRO A 111 19.69 0.89 7.76
CA PRO A 111 19.62 0.12 6.50
C PRO A 111 19.58 -1.40 6.74
N SER A 112 19.38 -2.18 5.67
CA SER A 112 19.27 -3.65 5.72
C SER A 112 18.16 -4.09 6.68
N THR A 113 18.36 -5.11 7.52
CA THR A 113 17.38 -5.50 8.56
C THR A 113 17.01 -4.33 9.46
N GLY A 114 18.01 -3.50 9.79
CA GLY A 114 17.89 -2.30 10.60
C GLY A 114 17.26 -2.53 11.97
N LEU A 115 16.28 -1.69 12.32
CA LEU A 115 15.54 -1.70 13.56
C LEU A 115 14.04 -1.91 13.25
N PRO A 116 13.57 -3.17 13.15
CA PRO A 116 12.23 -3.49 12.64
C PRO A 116 11.06 -2.84 13.40
N THR A 117 11.27 -2.49 14.67
CA THR A 117 10.26 -1.92 15.58
C THR A 117 10.49 -0.45 15.88
N HIS A 118 11.37 0.23 15.13
CA HIS A 118 11.64 1.66 15.29
C HIS A 118 11.28 2.42 14.03
N VAL A 119 10.78 3.63 14.23
CA VAL A 119 10.42 4.55 13.15
C VAL A 119 11.64 5.12 12.44
N MET A 120 11.52 5.24 11.13
CA MET A 120 12.40 6.03 10.27
C MET A 120 11.62 6.38 8.99
N GLN A 121 11.97 7.49 8.36
CA GLN A 121 11.45 7.90 7.04
C GLN A 121 12.59 7.95 6.02
N GLY A 122 13.30 6.83 5.89
CA GLY A 122 14.57 6.72 5.16
C GLY A 122 14.44 6.31 3.70
N ASP A 123 13.26 5.82 3.29
CA ASP A 123 13.10 5.11 2.02
C ASP A 123 12.71 6.04 0.86
N VAL A 124 12.61 7.36 1.12
CA VAL A 124 12.31 8.41 0.12
C VAL A 124 13.24 8.34 -1.10
N CYS A 125 14.54 8.10 -0.89
CA CYS A 125 15.50 7.97 -1.98
C CYS A 125 15.24 6.71 -2.83
N GLN A 126 14.88 5.60 -2.17
CA GLN A 126 14.59 4.34 -2.87
C GLN A 126 13.26 4.44 -3.62
N ALA A 127 12.25 5.09 -3.06
CA ALA A 127 10.98 5.33 -3.74
C ALA A 127 11.14 6.16 -5.01
N ARG A 128 12.10 7.10 -5.03
CA ARG A 128 12.35 7.99 -6.17
C ARG A 128 13.34 7.43 -7.20
N TRP A 129 14.35 6.67 -6.77
CA TRP A 129 15.49 6.29 -7.61
C TRP A 129 15.85 4.81 -7.52
N GLY A 130 15.01 3.97 -6.91
CA GLY A 130 15.34 2.57 -6.63
C GLY A 130 15.34 1.66 -7.86
N ILE A 131 14.51 1.95 -8.87
CA ILE A 131 14.47 1.16 -10.10
C ILE A 131 15.60 1.58 -11.05
N HIS A 132 16.00 0.67 -11.94
CA HIS A 132 16.99 0.97 -12.96
C HIS A 132 16.38 1.75 -14.14
N GLY A 133 17.19 2.64 -14.75
CA GLY A 133 16.76 3.45 -15.89
C GLY A 133 15.98 4.71 -15.49
N ASP A 134 15.59 5.48 -16.51
CA ASP A 134 14.85 6.73 -16.33
C ASP A 134 13.36 6.45 -16.11
N HIS A 135 12.79 7.09 -15.09
CA HIS A 135 11.38 6.93 -14.76
C HIS A 135 10.85 8.14 -13.98
N ALA A 136 9.53 8.23 -13.93
CA ALA A 136 8.81 9.07 -12.97
C ALA A 136 7.83 8.17 -12.22
N ILE A 137 7.71 8.38 -10.92
CA ILE A 137 6.81 7.60 -10.07
C ILE A 137 6.17 8.51 -9.04
N VAL A 138 4.94 8.20 -8.66
CA VAL A 138 4.21 8.96 -7.64
C VAL A 138 4.45 8.30 -6.30
N ALA A 139 4.90 9.08 -5.32
CA ALA A 139 4.98 8.69 -3.93
C ALA A 139 4.20 9.70 -3.08
N MET A 140 3.36 9.21 -2.17
CA MET A 140 2.54 10.00 -1.27
C MET A 140 2.76 9.55 0.17
N THR A 141 2.57 10.44 1.14
CA THR A 141 2.71 10.16 2.57
C THR A 141 1.61 10.87 3.34
N ALA A 142 1.31 10.42 4.55
CA ALA A 142 0.28 11.01 5.40
C ALA A 142 0.87 11.33 6.78
N SER A 143 0.40 12.42 7.39
CA SER A 143 0.84 12.86 8.72
C SER A 143 -0.05 12.35 9.87
N GLY A 144 -1.20 11.75 9.54
CA GLY A 144 -2.15 11.23 10.52
C GLY A 144 -3.25 10.37 9.87
N ASN A 145 -4.05 9.70 10.69
CA ASN A 145 -4.94 8.64 10.20
C ASN A 145 -6.12 9.17 9.38
N GLN A 146 -6.65 10.36 9.69
CA GLN A 146 -7.74 10.92 8.88
C GLN A 146 -7.28 11.28 7.45
N GLU A 147 -6.06 11.80 7.33
CA GLU A 147 -5.43 12.10 6.03
C GLU A 147 -5.06 10.81 5.30
N LEU A 148 -4.53 9.81 6.02
CA LEU A 148 -4.18 8.50 5.47
C LEU A 148 -5.35 7.85 4.73
N PHE A 149 -6.57 7.95 5.27
CA PHE A 149 -7.74 7.44 4.58
C PHE A 149 -7.91 8.07 3.20
N LYS A 150 -7.88 9.42 3.14
CA LYS A 150 -8.05 10.16 1.89
C LYS A 150 -6.91 9.87 0.91
N ILE A 151 -5.66 9.95 1.38
CA ILE A 151 -4.48 9.72 0.55
C ILE A 151 -4.45 8.32 -0.03
N THR A 152 -4.90 7.31 0.72
CA THR A 152 -4.98 5.94 0.18
C THR A 152 -5.97 5.86 -0.98
N VAL A 153 -7.13 6.51 -0.88
CA VAL A 153 -8.11 6.57 -1.98
C VAL A 153 -7.54 7.34 -3.17
N ASP A 154 -6.94 8.51 -2.92
CA ASP A 154 -6.26 9.31 -3.94
C ASP A 154 -5.17 8.49 -4.67
N ALA A 155 -4.42 7.65 -3.94
CA ALA A 155 -3.39 6.78 -4.51
C ALA A 155 -3.95 5.82 -5.56
N PHE A 156 -5.07 5.15 -5.26
CA PHE A 156 -5.73 4.28 -6.25
C PHE A 156 -6.23 5.08 -7.46
N ASN A 157 -6.80 6.27 -7.24
CA ASN A 157 -7.30 7.08 -8.35
C ASN A 157 -6.18 7.60 -9.24
N ILE A 158 -5.06 8.04 -8.65
CA ILE A 158 -3.87 8.44 -9.37
C ILE A 158 -3.29 7.25 -10.13
N ALA A 159 -3.20 6.07 -9.51
CA ALA A 159 -2.69 4.87 -10.16
C ALA A 159 -3.49 4.55 -11.42
N GLU A 160 -4.83 4.50 -11.30
CA GLU A 160 -5.73 4.19 -12.42
C GLU A 160 -5.76 5.30 -13.48
N THR A 161 -5.79 6.57 -13.07
CA THR A 161 -5.88 7.71 -13.99
C THR A 161 -4.62 7.86 -14.83
N TYR A 162 -3.45 7.75 -14.20
CA TYR A 162 -2.16 7.94 -14.87
C TYR A 162 -1.52 6.63 -15.32
N ARG A 163 -2.17 5.49 -15.07
CA ARG A 163 -1.70 4.14 -15.42
C ARG A 163 -0.26 3.92 -14.98
N THR A 164 0.00 4.15 -13.70
CA THR A 164 1.33 4.02 -13.10
C THR A 164 1.23 3.45 -11.69
N PRO A 165 2.25 2.75 -11.18
CA PRO A 165 2.35 2.44 -9.77
C PRO A 165 2.35 3.70 -8.90
N VAL A 166 1.70 3.62 -7.74
CA VAL A 166 1.73 4.67 -6.71
C VAL A 166 2.24 4.06 -5.41
N ILE A 167 3.22 4.73 -4.79
CA ILE A 167 3.81 4.33 -3.51
C ILE A 167 3.15 5.14 -2.39
N LEU A 168 2.61 4.45 -1.38
CA LEU A 168 2.26 5.05 -0.10
C LEU A 168 3.42 4.86 0.86
N LEU A 169 4.20 5.93 1.06
CA LEU A 169 5.31 6.01 2.00
C LEU A 169 4.78 6.35 3.39
N LEU A 170 4.37 5.32 4.13
CA LEU A 170 4.00 5.44 5.54
C LEU A 170 5.24 5.18 6.41
N ASP A 171 5.08 5.28 7.72
CA ASP A 171 6.14 4.96 8.67
C ASP A 171 5.55 4.15 9.84
N GLU A 172 6.43 3.51 10.62
CA GLU A 172 6.04 2.70 11.77
C GLU A 172 5.11 3.43 12.76
N VAL A 173 5.33 4.72 13.01
CA VAL A 173 4.48 5.51 13.91
C VAL A 173 3.11 5.72 13.29
N THR A 174 3.05 6.15 12.03
CA THR A 174 1.78 6.34 11.32
C THR A 174 1.01 5.00 11.22
N GLY A 175 1.69 3.90 10.91
CA GLY A 175 1.11 2.57 10.79
C GLY A 175 0.55 2.01 12.10
N HIS A 176 1.21 2.29 13.24
CA HIS A 176 0.83 1.74 14.55
C HIS A 176 0.04 2.69 15.45
N THR A 177 0.00 3.99 15.16
CA THR A 177 -0.77 4.96 15.94
C THR A 177 -2.27 4.74 15.78
N ARG A 178 -3.00 4.81 16.90
CA ARG A 178 -4.46 4.76 16.92
C ARG A 178 -5.04 6.15 17.09
N GLU A 179 -5.96 6.50 16.19
CA GLU A 179 -6.63 7.79 16.22
C GLU A 179 -8.11 7.64 15.91
N LYS A 180 -8.87 8.70 16.22
CA LYS A 180 -10.26 8.82 15.81
C LYS A 180 -10.30 9.13 14.31
N VAL A 181 -10.94 8.27 13.53
CA VAL A 181 -11.15 8.44 12.09
C VAL A 181 -12.64 8.43 11.77
N THR A 182 -13.08 9.38 10.97
CA THR A 182 -14.40 9.39 10.36
C THR A 182 -14.30 8.68 9.02
N ILE A 183 -14.90 7.49 8.94
CA ILE A 183 -14.97 6.70 7.71
C ILE A 183 -16.10 7.28 6.86
N PRO A 184 -15.80 7.78 5.65
CA PRO A 184 -16.79 8.34 4.73
C PRO A 184 -17.77 7.28 4.29
N SER A 185 -18.96 7.73 3.90
CA SER A 185 -19.94 6.89 3.23
C SER A 185 -19.47 6.57 1.81
N GLU A 186 -19.95 5.46 1.25
CA GLU A 186 -19.68 5.07 -0.14
C GLU A 186 -20.02 6.21 -1.10
N GLY A 187 -19.08 6.60 -1.97
CA GLY A 187 -19.21 7.70 -2.93
C GLY A 187 -19.10 9.12 -2.37
N GLU A 188 -18.79 9.30 -1.09
CA GLU A 188 -18.58 10.64 -0.49
C GLU A 188 -17.22 11.24 -0.87
N ILE A 189 -16.20 10.40 -1.06
CA ILE A 189 -14.91 10.81 -1.62
C ILE A 189 -14.68 10.01 -2.89
N GLU A 190 -14.28 10.70 -3.95
CA GLU A 190 -13.97 10.12 -5.26
C GLU A 190 -12.51 9.76 -5.37
#